data_AF-A0A0L6JJB4-F1
#
_entry.id   AF-A0A0L6JJB4-F1
#
_cell.length_a   1.000
_cell.length_b   1.000
_cell.length_c   1.000
_cell.angle_alpha   90.00
_cell.angle_beta   90.00
_cell.angle_gamma   90.00
#
_symmetry.space_group_name_H-M   'P 1'
#
loop_
_entity.id
_entity.type
_entity.pdbx_description
1 polymer ?
#
loop_
_entity_poly.entity_id
_entity_poly.type
_entity_poly.pdbx_seq_one_letter_code
_entity_poly.pdbx_strand_id
1 'polypeptide(L)'
;MLISIAAQREGIPFPAFIEAILMEGVFEILREAGIRMPRVIGPAISIVGALVLGQAAVEAGIVSAFMVIVVSITAISSFAIPNYSLANAARIISFVLMVLAGIFGLYGVFMGLIALILHLCKLKSIGIPYMTPIEPKAKYATKDTIIRYPLWLNKTRPKVISGLNTPRVDADNIVTKKEKENPEFR
;
A
#
# COMPACT_ATOMS: atom_id res chain seq x y z
N MET A 1 -26.41 17.52 3.71
CA MET A 1 -25.09 16.88 3.54
C MET A 1 -24.96 16.23 2.16
N LEU A 2 -25.72 15.17 1.82
CA LEU A 2 -25.70 14.59 0.46
C LEU A 2 -26.08 15.59 -0.64
N ILE A 3 -27.08 16.44 -0.40
CA ILE A 3 -27.52 17.49 -1.33
C ILE A 3 -26.40 18.52 -1.59
N SER A 4 -25.63 18.88 -0.56
CA SER A 4 -24.52 19.84 -0.68
C SER A 4 -23.36 19.26 -1.50
N ILE A 5 -23.09 17.96 -1.36
CA ILE A 5 -22.10 17.24 -2.18
C ILE A 5 -22.60 17.12 -3.62
N ALA A 6 -23.88 16.79 -3.83
CA ALA A 6 -24.47 16.72 -5.16
C ALA A 6 -24.43 18.08 -5.88
N ALA A 7 -24.79 19.17 -5.20
CA ALA A 7 -24.72 20.53 -5.71
C ALA A 7 -23.27 20.95 -6.05
N GLN A 8 -22.28 20.49 -5.29
CA GLN A 8 -20.86 20.71 -5.61
C GLN A 8 -20.39 19.94 -6.85
N ARG A 9 -21.15 18.93 -7.32
CA ARG A 9 -20.84 18.20 -8.56
C ARG A 9 -21.62 18.72 -9.77
N GLU A 10 -22.74 19.41 -9.57
CA GLU A 10 -23.53 20.01 -10.66
C GLU A 10 -22.77 21.09 -11.43
N GLY A 11 -21.83 21.78 -10.77
CA GLY A 11 -21.02 22.84 -11.40
C GLY A 11 -19.77 22.37 -12.15
N ILE A 12 -19.48 21.06 -12.18
CA ILE A 12 -18.20 20.53 -12.66
C ILE A 12 -18.43 19.72 -13.95
N PRO A 13 -17.70 20.02 -15.04
CA PRO A 13 -17.95 19.40 -16.34
C PRO A 13 -17.42 17.97 -16.46
N PHE A 14 -16.55 17.53 -15.55
CA PHE A 14 -15.86 16.24 -15.63
C PHE A 14 -16.45 15.20 -14.67
N PRO A 15 -16.52 13.92 -15.07
CA PRO A 15 -16.84 12.84 -14.15
C PRO A 15 -15.70 12.61 -13.14
N ALA A 16 -16.04 12.03 -11.98
CA ALA A 16 -15.09 11.77 -10.88
C ALA A 16 -13.82 11.08 -11.34
N PHE A 17 -13.91 10.13 -12.27
CA PHE A 17 -12.76 9.42 -12.79
C PHE A 17 -11.73 10.36 -13.45
N ILE A 18 -12.20 11.31 -14.27
CA ILE A 18 -11.33 12.28 -14.94
C ILE A 18 -10.78 13.29 -13.94
N GLU A 19 -11.61 13.79 -13.02
CA GLU A 19 -11.17 14.67 -11.93
C GLU A 19 -10.03 14.04 -11.11
N ALA A 20 -10.17 12.75 -10.76
CA ALA A 20 -9.18 12.01 -9.97
C ALA A 20 -7.88 11.79 -10.75
N ILE A 21 -7.95 11.39 -12.03
CA ILE A 21 -6.75 11.23 -12.88
C ILE A 21 -5.98 12.53 -13.00
N LEU A 22 -6.67 13.65 -13.25
CA LEU A 22 -6.03 14.95 -13.38
C LEU A 22 -5.31 15.32 -12.08
N MET A 23 -6.00 15.20 -10.94
CA MET A 23 -5.44 15.56 -9.65
C MET A 23 -4.32 14.62 -9.19
N GLU A 24 -4.45 13.29 -9.38
CA GLU A 24 -3.36 12.35 -9.08
C GLU A 24 -2.14 12.63 -9.97
N GLY A 25 -2.34 12.94 -11.26
CA GLY A 25 -1.26 13.30 -12.17
C GLY A 25 -0.54 14.60 -11.73
N VAL A 26 -1.30 15.63 -11.34
CA VAL A 26 -0.72 16.87 -10.81
C VAL A 26 0.09 16.60 -9.54
N PHE A 27 -0.45 15.83 -8.60
CA PHE A 27 0.26 15.47 -7.38
C PHE A 27 1.54 14.68 -7.66
N GLU A 28 1.55 13.81 -8.68
CA GLU A 28 2.73 13.06 -9.07
C GLU A 28 3.83 13.97 -9.62
N ILE A 29 3.47 14.91 -10.50
CA ILE A 29 4.40 15.91 -11.03
C ILE A 29 4.97 16.76 -9.90
N LEU A 30 4.13 17.22 -8.97
CA LEU A 30 4.57 18.00 -7.82
C LEU A 30 5.53 17.22 -6.93
N ARG A 31 5.26 15.94 -6.70
CA ARG A 31 6.12 15.08 -5.89
C ARG A 31 7.46 14.82 -6.58
N GLU A 32 7.46 14.53 -7.88
CA GLU A 32 8.67 14.30 -8.66
C GLU A 32 9.53 15.57 -8.74
N ALA A 33 8.90 16.72 -8.93
CA ALA A 33 9.57 18.02 -8.87
C ALA A 33 10.16 18.28 -7.48
N GLY A 34 9.41 17.98 -6.42
CA GLY A 34 9.85 18.16 -5.04
C GLY A 34 11.07 17.32 -4.67
N ILE A 35 11.12 16.05 -5.09
CA ILE A 35 12.26 15.16 -4.80
C ILE A 35 13.49 15.45 -5.64
N ARG A 36 13.31 16.01 -6.85
CA ARG A 36 14.40 16.27 -7.79
C ARG A 36 15.08 17.61 -7.55
N MET A 37 14.39 18.53 -6.88
CA MET A 37 14.91 19.85 -6.55
C MET A 37 15.81 19.84 -5.30
N PRO A 38 16.74 20.80 -5.16
CA PRO A 38 17.57 20.93 -3.97
C PRO A 38 16.72 21.08 -2.70
N ARG A 39 17.21 20.54 -1.56
CA ARG A 39 16.48 20.52 -0.27
C ARG A 39 15.95 21.88 0.20
N VAL A 40 16.56 22.98 -0.23
CA VAL A 40 16.14 24.36 0.08
C VAL A 40 14.92 24.84 -0.72
N ILE A 41 14.66 24.29 -1.91
CA ILE A 41 13.61 24.74 -2.83
C ILE A 41 12.47 23.73 -2.94
N GLY A 42 12.75 22.43 -2.72
CA GLY A 42 11.74 21.36 -2.75
C GLY A 42 10.48 21.64 -1.92
N PRO A 43 10.60 22.07 -0.64
CA PRO A 43 9.43 22.43 0.17
C PRO A 43 8.62 23.59 -0.41
N ALA A 44 9.28 24.62 -0.96
CA ALA A 44 8.59 25.77 -1.54
C ALA A 44 7.74 25.36 -2.77
N ILE A 45 8.29 24.52 -3.65
CA ILE A 45 7.56 23.98 -4.81
C ILE A 45 6.37 23.13 -4.36
N SER A 46 6.52 22.31 -3.32
CA SER A 46 5.43 21.47 -2.83
C SER A 46 4.29 22.30 -2.20
N ILE A 47 4.62 23.38 -1.47
CA ILE A 47 3.62 24.27 -0.85
C ILE A 47 2.88 25.07 -1.93
N VAL A 48 3.63 25.72 -2.82
CA VAL A 48 3.04 26.51 -3.92
C VAL A 48 2.23 25.60 -4.83
N GLY A 49 2.75 24.43 -5.18
CA GLY A 49 2.06 23.46 -6.01
C GLY A 49 0.75 22.97 -5.41
N ALA A 50 0.77 22.49 -4.16
CA ALA A 50 -0.43 21.93 -3.53
C ALA A 50 -1.51 22.99 -3.27
N LEU A 51 -1.13 24.17 -2.80
CA LEU A 51 -2.08 25.23 -2.43
C LEU A 51 -2.57 25.99 -3.67
N VAL A 52 -1.66 26.48 -4.52
CA VAL A 52 -2.01 27.34 -5.67
C VAL A 52 -2.70 26.53 -6.77
N LEU A 53 -2.19 25.35 -7.14
CA LEU A 53 -2.86 24.52 -8.16
C LEU A 53 -4.17 23.94 -7.63
N GLY A 54 -4.22 23.55 -6.36
CA GLY A 54 -5.44 23.04 -5.73
C GLY A 54 -6.54 24.09 -5.69
N GLN A 55 -6.23 25.31 -5.26
CA GLN A 55 -7.19 26.43 -5.25
C GLN A 55 -7.61 26.82 -6.67
N ALA A 56 -6.65 27.01 -7.59
CA ALA A 56 -6.95 27.36 -8.97
C ALA A 56 -7.83 26.31 -9.67
N ALA A 57 -7.63 25.02 -9.39
CA ALA A 57 -8.45 23.95 -9.97
C ALA A 57 -9.91 23.98 -9.48
N VAL A 58 -10.13 24.35 -8.21
CA VAL A 58 -11.48 24.49 -7.63
C VAL A 58 -12.16 25.77 -8.13
N GLU A 59 -11.43 26.91 -8.14
CA GLU A 59 -11.96 28.19 -8.62
C GLU A 59 -12.29 28.18 -10.11
N ALA A 60 -11.49 27.48 -10.92
CA ALA A 60 -11.76 27.28 -12.35
C ALA A 60 -12.91 26.28 -12.62
N GLY A 61 -13.48 25.65 -11.59
CA GLY A 61 -14.57 24.67 -11.73
C GLY A 61 -14.15 23.38 -12.43
N ILE A 62 -12.85 23.10 -12.53
CA ILE A 62 -12.32 21.89 -13.19
C ILE A 62 -12.47 20.68 -12.27
N VAL A 63 -12.33 20.88 -10.96
CA VAL A 63 -12.32 19.81 -9.95
C VAL A 63 -13.16 20.20 -8.74
N SER A 64 -13.84 19.23 -8.13
CA SER A 64 -14.62 19.45 -6.90
C SER A 64 -13.73 19.67 -5.70
N ALA A 65 -14.11 20.60 -4.82
CA ALA A 65 -13.48 20.75 -3.50
C ALA A 65 -13.44 19.42 -2.73
N PHE A 66 -14.50 18.60 -2.84
CA PHE A 66 -14.52 17.27 -2.23
C PHE A 66 -13.46 16.33 -2.82
N MET A 67 -13.27 16.37 -4.15
CA MET A 67 -12.25 15.56 -4.81
C MET A 67 -10.84 15.99 -4.39
N VAL A 68 -10.58 17.29 -4.28
CA VAL A 68 -9.28 17.81 -3.78
C VAL A 68 -8.97 17.27 -2.39
N ILE A 69 -9.96 17.20 -1.50
CA ILE A 69 -9.78 16.63 -0.15
C ILE A 69 -9.40 15.15 -0.23
N VAL A 70 -10.15 14.34 -1.01
CA VAL A 70 -9.89 12.90 -1.16
C VAL A 70 -8.49 12.63 -1.71
N VAL A 71 -8.09 13.35 -2.77
CA VAL A 71 -6.76 13.17 -3.37
C VAL A 71 -5.66 13.64 -2.43
N SER A 72 -5.86 14.76 -1.71
CA SER A 72 -4.86 15.26 -0.75
C SER A 72 -4.59 14.27 0.39
N ILE A 73 -5.64 13.65 0.96
CA ILE A 73 -5.48 12.62 1.99
C ILE A 73 -4.71 11.42 1.43
N THR A 74 -5.01 11.00 0.20
CA THR A 74 -4.34 9.88 -0.48
C THR A 74 -2.86 10.20 -0.74
N ALA A 75 -2.56 11.41 -1.23
CA ALA A 75 -1.21 11.90 -1.49
C ALA A 75 -0.36 11.98 -0.21
N ILE A 76 -0.92 12.53 0.87
CA ILE A 76 -0.24 12.61 2.17
C ILE A 76 0.01 11.21 2.74
N SER A 77 -0.99 10.31 2.63
CA SER A 77 -0.87 8.92 3.07
C SER A 77 0.26 8.17 2.35
N SER A 78 0.56 8.53 1.10
CA SER A 78 1.69 7.96 0.34
C SER A 78 3.07 8.30 0.93
N PHE A 79 3.19 9.27 1.85
CA PHE A 79 4.43 9.52 2.60
C PHE A 79 4.62 8.61 3.82
N ALA A 80 3.59 7.86 4.22
CA ALA A 80 3.72 6.87 5.30
C ALA A 80 4.62 5.67 4.91
N ILE A 81 4.84 5.46 3.60
CA ILE A 81 5.73 4.42 3.08
C ILE A 81 7.16 4.98 3.04
N PRO A 82 8.10 4.52 3.89
CA PRO A 82 9.46 5.06 3.95
C PRO A 82 10.32 4.64 2.75
N ASN A 83 9.90 3.64 1.97
CA ASN A 83 10.61 3.14 0.80
C ASN A 83 10.05 3.75 -0.50
N TYR A 84 10.87 4.54 -1.19
CA TYR A 84 10.48 5.23 -2.43
C TYR A 84 10.05 4.27 -3.54
N SER A 85 10.76 3.17 -3.76
CA SER A 85 10.42 2.19 -4.79
C SER A 85 9.06 1.54 -4.51
N LEU A 86 8.77 1.26 -3.24
CA LEU A 86 7.47 0.72 -2.83
C LEU A 86 6.36 1.79 -2.97
N ALA A 87 6.64 3.04 -2.62
CA ALA A 87 5.69 4.14 -2.76
C ALA A 87 5.32 4.41 -4.23
N ASN A 88 6.29 4.34 -5.15
CA ASN A 88 6.07 4.48 -6.58
C ASN A 88 5.28 3.28 -7.14
N ALA A 89 5.60 2.05 -6.71
CA ALA A 89 4.84 0.86 -7.09
C ALA A 89 3.37 0.94 -6.63
N ALA A 90 3.14 1.37 -5.39
CA ALA A 90 1.79 1.57 -4.85
C ALA A 90 0.99 2.61 -5.65
N ARG A 91 1.63 3.69 -6.11
CA ARG A 91 1.00 4.70 -6.98
C ARG A 91 0.59 4.14 -8.34
N ILE A 92 1.47 3.40 -9.00
CA ILE A 92 1.14 2.74 -10.29
C ILE A 92 -0.06 1.79 -10.09
N ILE A 93 -0.09 1.05 -8.99
CA ILE A 93 -1.23 0.18 -8.64
C ILE A 93 -2.52 1.00 -8.45
N SER A 94 -2.46 2.16 -7.78
CA SER A 94 -3.61 3.06 -7.64
C SER A 94 -4.17 3.51 -8.99
N PHE A 95 -3.33 3.92 -9.94
CA PHE A 95 -3.78 4.26 -11.30
C PHE A 95 -4.49 3.10 -11.99
N VAL A 96 -3.95 1.88 -11.87
CA VAL A 96 -4.59 0.67 -12.43
C VAL A 96 -5.95 0.40 -11.77
N LEU A 97 -6.02 0.45 -10.44
CA LEU A 97 -7.27 0.25 -9.70
C LEU A 97 -8.30 1.34 -10.02
N MET A 98 -7.87 2.58 -10.24
CA MET A 98 -8.73 3.69 -10.64
C MET A 98 -9.30 3.49 -12.03
N VAL A 99 -8.51 3.02 -13.00
CA VAL A 99 -9.00 2.65 -14.35
C VAL A 99 -10.03 1.53 -14.26
N LEU A 100 -9.77 0.49 -13.46
CA LEU A 100 -10.73 -0.59 -13.22
C LEU A 100 -12.02 -0.06 -12.55
N ALA A 101 -11.89 0.90 -11.62
CA ALA A 101 -13.02 1.57 -11.00
C ALA A 101 -13.83 2.42 -11.99
N GLY A 102 -13.17 3.09 -12.94
CA GLY A 102 -13.82 3.89 -13.97
C GLY A 102 -14.65 3.05 -14.93
N ILE A 103 -14.17 1.87 -15.31
CA ILE A 103 -14.84 0.98 -16.28
C ILE A 103 -15.91 0.11 -15.61
N PHE A 104 -15.57 -0.52 -14.48
CA PHE A 104 -16.41 -1.54 -13.84
C PHE A 104 -16.99 -1.08 -12.49
N GLY A 105 -16.78 0.17 -12.09
CA GLY A 105 -17.21 0.68 -10.80
C GLY A 105 -16.53 -0.04 -9.63
N LEU A 106 -17.27 -0.17 -8.52
CA LEU A 106 -16.79 -0.84 -7.31
C LEU A 106 -16.40 -2.31 -7.56
N TYR A 107 -17.06 -2.98 -8.52
CA TYR A 107 -16.74 -4.36 -8.88
C TYR A 107 -15.31 -4.49 -9.46
N GLY A 108 -14.89 -3.54 -10.30
CA GLY A 108 -13.53 -3.50 -10.83
C GLY A 108 -12.47 -3.35 -9.75
N VAL A 109 -12.76 -2.54 -8.73
CA VAL A 109 -11.87 -2.36 -7.57
C VAL A 109 -11.68 -3.67 -6.82
N PHE A 110 -12.75 -4.42 -6.52
CA PHE A 110 -12.65 -5.71 -5.86
C PHE A 110 -11.89 -6.75 -6.69
N MET A 111 -12.16 -6.83 -7.99
CA MET A 111 -11.45 -7.74 -8.90
C MET A 111 -9.96 -7.40 -8.97
N GLY A 112 -9.62 -6.12 -9.07
CA GLY A 112 -8.24 -5.63 -9.05
C GLY A 112 -7.53 -5.93 -7.73
N LEU A 113 -8.21 -5.75 -6.60
CA LEU A 113 -7.70 -6.09 -5.26
C LEU A 113 -7.40 -7.58 -5.11
N ILE A 114 -8.32 -8.45 -5.56
CA ILE A 114 -8.10 -9.91 -5.52
C ILE A 114 -6.90 -10.28 -6.40
N ALA A 115 -6.84 -9.77 -7.63
CA ALA A 115 -5.72 -10.02 -8.53
C ALA A 115 -4.38 -9.54 -7.95
N LEU A 116 -4.37 -8.37 -7.30
CA LEU A 116 -3.20 -7.83 -6.62
C LEU A 116 -2.73 -8.72 -5.47
N ILE A 117 -3.64 -9.18 -4.61
CA ILE A 117 -3.31 -10.07 -3.48
C ILE A 117 -2.76 -11.40 -3.99
N LEU A 118 -3.36 -11.98 -5.03
CA LEU A 118 -2.86 -13.21 -5.65
C LEU A 118 -1.45 -13.02 -6.24
N HIS A 119 -1.20 -11.87 -6.88
CA HIS A 119 0.12 -11.52 -7.40
C HIS A 119 1.17 -11.41 -6.27
N LEU A 120 0.83 -10.73 -5.18
CA LEU A 120 1.69 -10.60 -3.98
C LEU A 120 1.98 -11.95 -3.32
N CYS A 121 1.01 -12.87 -3.28
CA CYS A 121 1.21 -14.22 -2.78
C CYS A 121 2.17 -15.06 -3.64
N LYS A 122 2.25 -14.79 -4.94
CA LYS A 122 3.14 -15.49 -5.87
C LYS A 122 4.58 -14.97 -5.81
N LEU A 123 4.76 -13.69 -5.47
CA LEU A 123 6.07 -13.06 -5.39
C LEU A 123 6.94 -13.65 -4.28
N LYS A 124 8.21 -13.90 -4.60
CA LYS A 124 9.24 -14.32 -3.66
C LYS A 124 10.38 -13.31 -3.67
N SER A 125 10.84 -12.90 -2.50
CA SER A 125 12.04 -12.09 -2.27
C SER A 125 13.12 -12.98 -1.68
N ILE A 126 14.21 -13.23 -2.43
CA ILE A 126 15.34 -14.06 -1.98
C ILE A 126 14.87 -15.42 -1.41
N GLY A 127 14.00 -16.11 -2.16
CA GLY A 127 13.46 -17.42 -1.79
C GLY A 127 12.30 -17.40 -0.78
N ILE A 128 12.05 -16.28 -0.09
CA ILE A 128 10.99 -16.11 0.91
C ILE A 128 9.76 -15.46 0.27
N PRO A 129 8.52 -15.96 0.47
CA PRO A 129 7.33 -15.31 -0.07
C PRO A 129 7.16 -13.87 0.45
N TYR A 130 6.73 -12.95 -0.42
CA TYR A 130 6.59 -11.53 -0.06
C TYR A 130 5.53 -11.30 1.04
N MET A 131 4.50 -12.13 1.09
CA MET A 131 3.43 -12.07 2.09
C MET A 131 3.76 -12.80 3.40
N THR A 132 5.00 -13.30 3.61
CA THR A 132 5.37 -13.89 4.89
C THR A 132 5.23 -12.85 6.00
N PRO A 133 4.55 -13.13 7.12
CA PRO A 133 3.97 -14.42 7.56
C PRO A 133 2.45 -14.56 7.37
N ILE A 134 1.79 -13.63 6.69
CA ILE A 134 0.32 -13.60 6.44
C ILE A 134 -0.08 -14.57 5.32
N GLU A 135 0.89 -15.17 4.63
CA GLU A 135 0.64 -16.18 3.61
C GLU A 135 -0.18 -17.39 4.13
N PRO A 136 -1.09 -17.97 3.33
CA PRO A 136 -1.92 -19.10 3.76
C PRO A 136 -1.14 -20.34 4.22
N LYS A 137 0.13 -20.47 3.82
CA LYS A 137 0.98 -21.65 4.08
C LYS A 137 1.80 -21.53 5.38
N ALA A 138 1.90 -20.35 6.00
CA ALA A 138 2.72 -20.13 7.19
C ALA A 138 1.94 -20.32 8.50
N LYS A 139 1.66 -21.56 8.89
CA LYS A 139 0.91 -21.89 10.13
C LYS A 139 1.59 -21.46 11.45
N TYR A 140 2.89 -21.22 11.47
CA TYR A 140 3.67 -21.03 12.72
C TYR A 140 4.41 -19.69 12.82
N ALA A 141 4.42 -18.88 11.76
CA ALA A 141 5.12 -17.59 11.73
C ALA A 141 4.22 -16.41 12.17
N THR A 142 2.93 -16.66 12.39
CA THR A 142 1.89 -15.64 12.60
C THR A 142 1.78 -15.08 14.01
N LYS A 143 2.47 -15.68 15.00
CA LYS A 143 2.32 -15.32 16.42
C LYS A 143 2.77 -13.90 16.77
N ASP A 144 3.63 -13.27 15.96
CA ASP A 144 4.12 -11.89 16.18
C ASP A 144 3.63 -10.90 15.12
N THR A 145 2.65 -11.26 14.29
CA THR A 145 2.31 -10.51 13.07
C THR A 145 1.29 -9.41 13.30
N ILE A 146 0.18 -9.73 13.98
CA ILE A 146 -0.91 -8.77 14.23
C ILE A 146 -0.81 -8.23 15.66
N ILE A 147 -0.46 -9.10 16.61
CA ILE A 147 -0.23 -8.74 18.01
C ILE A 147 1.17 -9.23 18.36
N ARG A 148 1.99 -8.33 18.90
CA ARG A 148 3.34 -8.67 19.35
C ARG A 148 3.24 -9.49 20.63
N TYR A 149 3.51 -10.78 20.55
CA TYR A 149 3.55 -11.62 21.75
C TYR A 149 4.82 -11.30 22.55
N PRO A 150 4.78 -11.40 23.89
CA PRO A 150 5.96 -11.20 24.70
C PRO A 150 7.02 -12.26 24.37
N LEU A 151 8.28 -11.83 24.27
CA LEU A 151 9.40 -12.64 23.76
C LEU A 151 9.60 -13.94 24.56
N TRP A 152 9.27 -13.96 25.85
CA TRP A 152 9.39 -15.13 26.73
C TRP A 152 8.42 -16.27 26.37
N LEU A 153 7.27 -15.97 25.73
CA LEU A 153 6.30 -16.96 25.27
C LEU A 153 6.57 -17.41 23.82
N ASN A 154 7.43 -16.69 23.07
CA ASN A 154 7.70 -16.98 21.68
C ASN A 154 8.92 -17.90 21.47
N LYS A 155 8.75 -19.18 21.80
CA LYS A 155 9.85 -20.17 21.83
C LYS A 155 10.21 -20.79 20.47
N THR A 156 9.40 -20.62 19.42
CA THR A 156 9.58 -21.31 18.12
C THR A 156 10.08 -20.37 17.03
N ARG A 157 11.00 -20.81 16.15
CA ARG A 157 11.42 -20.03 14.97
C ARG A 157 10.38 -20.09 13.82
N PRO A 158 10.26 -19.05 12.99
CA PRO A 158 9.43 -19.08 11.80
C PRO A 158 9.95 -20.12 10.79
N LYS A 159 9.09 -21.05 10.38
CA LYS A 159 9.42 -22.14 9.45
C LYS A 159 9.99 -21.66 8.10
N VAL A 160 9.61 -20.45 7.68
CA VAL A 160 10.06 -19.85 6.41
C VAL A 160 11.56 -19.51 6.41
N ILE A 161 12.17 -19.31 7.58
CA ILE A 161 13.60 -18.96 7.70
C ILE A 161 14.44 -20.19 8.09
N SER A 162 13.97 -21.05 8.99
CA SER A 162 14.76 -22.21 9.47
C SER A 162 14.40 -23.55 8.82
N GLY A 163 13.36 -23.65 7.99
CA GLY A 163 12.88 -24.90 7.38
C GLY A 163 12.24 -25.90 8.36
N LEU A 164 12.57 -25.80 9.64
CA LEU A 164 12.13 -26.65 10.75
C LEU A 164 11.54 -25.84 11.91
N ASN A 165 10.72 -26.48 12.74
CA ASN A 165 10.28 -25.96 14.04
C ASN A 165 11.41 -26.03 15.08
N THR A 166 12.50 -25.30 14.87
CA THR A 166 13.60 -25.25 15.85
C THR A 166 13.31 -24.22 16.96
N PRO A 167 13.70 -24.52 18.21
CA PRO A 167 13.57 -23.58 19.31
C PRO A 167 14.44 -22.33 19.08
N ARG A 168 13.94 -21.16 19.53
CA ARG A 168 14.71 -19.91 19.56
C ARG A 168 15.75 -19.89 20.68
N VAL A 169 15.43 -20.50 21.82
CA VAL A 169 16.23 -20.61 23.06
C VAL A 169 15.88 -21.95 23.73
N ASP A 170 16.84 -22.58 24.42
CA ASP A 170 16.75 -23.87 25.15
C ASP A 170 15.33 -24.20 25.63
N ALA A 171 14.59 -24.89 24.77
CA ALA A 171 13.29 -25.43 25.07
C ALA A 171 13.41 -26.92 24.79
N ASP A 172 13.09 -27.73 25.80
CA ASP A 172 13.16 -29.19 25.73
C ASP A 172 12.61 -29.70 24.40
N ASN A 173 13.52 -30.31 23.63
CA ASN A 173 13.34 -31.01 22.35
C ASN A 173 11.93 -30.93 21.74
N ILE A 174 11.60 -29.79 21.12
CA ILE A 174 10.35 -29.61 20.36
C ILE A 174 10.37 -30.33 18.99
N VAL A 175 11.48 -30.98 18.63
CA VAL A 175 11.63 -31.74 17.38
C VAL A 175 10.85 -33.04 17.50
N THR A 176 9.85 -33.23 16.65
CA THR A 176 9.00 -34.42 16.63
C THR A 176 9.85 -35.65 16.28
N LYS A 177 9.61 -36.82 16.88
CA LYS A 177 10.38 -38.06 16.56
C LYS A 177 10.47 -38.34 15.05
N LYS A 178 9.39 -38.05 14.32
CA LYS A 178 9.26 -38.18 12.86
C LYS A 178 10.18 -37.24 12.04
N GLU A 179 10.57 -36.09 12.61
CA GLU A 179 11.48 -35.13 11.97
C GLU A 179 12.95 -35.52 12.18
N LYS A 180 13.28 -36.23 13.28
CA LYS A 180 14.62 -36.80 13.52
C LYS A 180 14.95 -37.98 12.61
N GLU A 181 13.93 -38.62 12.03
CA GLU A 181 14.08 -39.77 11.13
C GLU A 181 14.36 -39.37 9.67
N ASN A 182 14.24 -38.08 9.32
CA ASN A 182 14.49 -37.62 7.96
C ASN A 182 15.99 -37.37 7.73
N PRO A 183 16.65 -38.06 6.76
CA PRO A 183 18.12 -38.07 6.62
C PRO A 183 18.75 -36.74 6.19
N GLU A 184 17.96 -35.74 5.76
CA GLU A 184 18.46 -34.39 5.47
C GLU A 184 18.91 -33.61 6.72
N PHE A 185 18.72 -34.17 7.92
CA PHE A 185 19.03 -33.52 9.21
C PHE A 185 20.03 -34.29 10.09
N ARG A 186 20.83 -35.21 9.52
CA ARG A 186 22.03 -35.76 10.16
C ARG A 186 23.28 -35.02 9.70
#